data_AF-A0A484ZJ95-F1
#
_entry.id   AF-A0A484ZJ95-F1
#
_cell.length_a   1.000
_cell.length_b   1.000
_cell.length_c   1.000
_cell.angle_alpha   90.00
_cell.angle_beta   90.00
_cell.angle_gamma   90.00
#
_symmetry.space_group_name_H-M   'P 1'
#
loop_
_entity.id
_entity.type
_entity.pdbx_description
1 polymer ?
#
loop_
_entity_poly.entity_id
_entity_poly.type
_entity_poly.pdbx_seq_one_letter_code
_entity_poly.pdbx_strand_id
1 'polypeptide(L)'
;MILLFIFSSLVEEWLPKEIRFKMDVVTAMFISFFIALFFDFIRTLSIKKAADKIAGLFDQMGQSFIMIVSILLCAQVLAQGMIKIGFIETLFSFIPSGTHTHILVVLSFSILVFFSSVVLGTGSTFNAFAPLAAEVAKGAGVSVYKVLIPMHFSGSLGRSFSPIAGVTIAVAGLVGLTPFDIIKRNALQLGSAYILMLILSHFLIV
;
A
#
# COMPACT_ATOMS: atom_id res chain seq x y z
N MET A 1 -6.31 15.27 -5.16
CA MET A 1 -5.81 15.62 -3.80
C MET A 1 -6.13 17.04 -3.37
N ILE A 2 -5.98 18.06 -4.22
CA ILE A 2 -6.30 19.46 -3.86
C ILE A 2 -7.75 19.62 -3.37
N LEU A 3 -8.72 19.00 -4.06
CA LEU A 3 -10.13 19.02 -3.65
C LEU A 3 -10.35 18.40 -2.25
N LEU A 4 -9.72 17.26 -1.96
CA LEU A 4 -9.82 16.60 -0.65
C LEU A 4 -9.12 17.40 0.46
N PHE A 5 -8.04 18.12 0.14
CA PHE A 5 -7.31 18.93 1.11
C PHE A 5 -8.10 20.19 1.52
N ILE A 6 -8.81 20.82 0.57
CA ILE A 6 -9.64 22.01 0.80
C ILE A 6 -10.88 21.69 1.65
N PHE A 7 -11.46 20.49 1.49
CA PHE A 7 -12.68 20.05 2.17
C PHE A 7 -12.42 19.04 3.30
N SER A 8 -11.16 18.86 3.72
CA SER A 8 -10.82 18.02 4.88
C SER A 8 -11.04 18.78 6.18
N SER A 9 -11.40 18.06 7.25
CA SER A 9 -11.67 18.60 8.59
C SER A 9 -10.50 19.39 9.22
N LEU A 10 -9.29 19.32 8.65
CA LEU A 10 -8.12 20.12 9.03
C LEU A 10 -8.17 21.58 8.53
N VAL A 11 -8.97 21.89 7.50
CA VAL A 11 -9.08 23.23 6.87
C VAL A 11 -10.44 23.90 7.17
N GLU A 12 -11.40 23.17 7.75
CA GLU A 12 -12.72 23.69 8.15
C GLU A 12 -12.68 24.79 9.23
N GLU A 13 -11.56 24.93 9.95
CA GLU A 13 -11.33 25.97 10.97
C GLU A 13 -11.05 27.35 10.38
N TRP A 14 -10.54 27.42 9.14
CA TRP A 14 -10.17 28.67 8.46
C TRP A 14 -11.15 29.10 7.35
N LEU A 15 -12.23 28.34 7.11
CA LEU A 15 -13.16 28.57 5.99
C LEU A 15 -14.54 29.12 6.46
N PRO A 16 -15.20 30.02 5.70
CA PRO A 16 -16.52 30.57 6.04
C PRO A 16 -17.59 29.46 6.20
N LYS A 17 -18.54 29.66 7.12
CA LYS A 17 -19.61 28.71 7.49
C LYS A 17 -20.48 28.23 6.31
N GLU A 18 -20.48 28.93 5.18
CA GLU A 18 -21.31 28.68 4.00
C GLU A 18 -20.78 27.56 3.07
N ILE A 19 -19.53 27.11 3.26
CA ILE A 19 -18.87 26.10 2.41
C ILE A 19 -18.60 24.80 3.18
N ARG A 20 -19.28 24.58 4.31
CA ARG A 20 -19.17 23.34 5.11
C ARG A 20 -19.94 22.19 4.47
N PHE A 21 -19.49 21.74 3.30
CA PHE A 21 -19.97 20.50 2.71
C PHE A 21 -19.07 19.36 3.17
N LYS A 22 -19.63 18.44 3.96
CA LYS A 22 -19.03 17.11 4.19
C LYS A 22 -19.05 16.35 2.87
N MET A 23 -18.03 16.57 2.06
CA MET A 23 -17.88 15.88 0.79
C MET A 23 -17.15 14.56 1.06
N ASP A 24 -17.85 13.45 0.83
CA ASP A 24 -17.24 12.13 0.94
C ASP A 24 -16.19 11.94 -0.16
N VAL A 25 -15.22 11.05 0.10
CA VAL A 25 -14.14 10.74 -0.85
C VAL A 25 -14.71 10.27 -2.18
N VAL A 26 -15.79 9.49 -2.15
CA VAL A 26 -16.47 9.00 -3.34
C VAL A 26 -17.03 10.15 -4.17
N THR A 27 -17.73 11.10 -3.54
CA THR A 27 -18.28 12.28 -4.22
C THR A 27 -17.18 13.15 -4.83
N ALA A 28 -16.07 13.35 -4.11
CA ALA A 28 -14.91 14.10 -4.60
C ALA A 28 -14.27 13.44 -5.83
N MET A 29 -14.18 12.10 -5.85
CA MET A 29 -13.68 11.35 -7.00
C MET A 29 -14.55 11.56 -8.24
N PHE A 30 -15.87 11.41 -8.12
CA PHE A 30 -16.79 11.62 -9.24
C PHE A 30 -16.72 13.06 -9.77
N ILE A 31 -16.73 14.07 -8.90
CA ILE A 31 -16.61 15.47 -9.31
C ILE A 31 -15.29 15.71 -10.06
N SER A 32 -14.18 15.19 -9.54
CA SER A 32 -12.87 15.34 -10.20
C SER A 32 -12.81 14.64 -11.57
N PHE A 33 -13.48 13.50 -11.71
CA PHE A 33 -13.61 12.78 -12.97
C PHE A 33 -14.41 13.61 -13.99
N PHE A 34 -15.55 14.16 -13.61
CA PHE A 34 -16.37 15.01 -14.50
C PHE A 34 -15.65 16.30 -14.89
N ILE A 35 -14.94 16.94 -13.95
CA ILE A 35 -14.14 18.14 -14.25
C ILE A 35 -13.02 17.80 -15.24
N ALA A 36 -12.28 16.71 -15.01
CA ALA A 36 -11.22 16.27 -15.92
C ALA A 36 -11.77 15.95 -17.32
N LEU A 37 -12.93 15.28 -17.38
CA LEU A 37 -13.63 14.97 -18.63
C LEU A 37 -14.06 16.24 -19.36
N PHE A 38 -14.58 17.24 -18.63
CA PHE A 38 -15.00 18.51 -19.20
C PHE A 38 -13.81 19.30 -19.78
N PHE A 39 -12.68 19.39 -19.06
CA PHE A 39 -11.48 20.02 -19.57
C PHE A 39 -10.87 19.27 -20.76
N ASP A 40 -10.88 17.95 -20.76
CA ASP A 40 -10.36 17.15 -21.87
C ASP A 40 -11.28 17.23 -23.10
N PHE A 41 -12.59 17.38 -22.89
CA PHE A 41 -13.57 17.64 -23.94
C PHE A 41 -13.35 19.00 -24.60
N ILE A 42 -13.20 20.06 -23.81
CA ILE A 42 -12.91 21.42 -24.31
C ILE A 42 -11.58 21.45 -25.07
N ARG A 43 -10.55 20.76 -24.58
CA ARG A 43 -9.23 20.74 -25.23
C ARG A 43 -9.20 19.93 -26.51
N THR A 44 -9.90 18.80 -26.56
CA THR A 44 -9.80 17.86 -27.69
C THR A 44 -10.83 18.19 -28.78
N LEU A 45 -11.90 18.95 -28.47
CA LEU A 45 -13.00 19.35 -29.37
C LEU A 45 -13.62 18.20 -30.18
N SER A 46 -13.37 16.96 -29.76
CA SER A 46 -13.84 15.75 -30.42
C SER A 46 -14.29 14.75 -29.38
N ILE A 47 -15.58 14.39 -29.41
CA ILE A 47 -16.22 13.43 -28.50
C ILE A 47 -15.50 12.08 -28.56
N LYS A 48 -15.11 11.66 -29.77
CA LYS A 48 -14.53 10.32 -30.02
C LYS A 48 -13.21 10.10 -29.27
N LYS A 49 -12.27 11.05 -29.36
CA LYS A 49 -10.97 10.94 -28.68
C LYS A 49 -11.09 11.03 -27.15
N ALA A 50 -12.06 11.80 -26.64
CA ALA A 50 -12.33 11.85 -25.20
C ALA A 50 -12.90 10.51 -24.70
N ALA A 51 -13.84 9.91 -25.46
CA ALA A 51 -14.40 8.59 -25.16
C ALA A 51 -13.32 7.48 -25.17
N ASP A 52 -12.40 7.50 -26.15
CA ASP A 52 -11.30 6.51 -26.22
C ASP A 52 -10.37 6.59 -25.01
N LYS A 53 -10.04 7.80 -24.54
CA LYS A 53 -9.23 7.98 -23.32
C LYS A 53 -9.95 7.49 -22.06
N ILE A 54 -11.26 7.73 -21.97
CA ILE A 54 -12.09 7.24 -20.87
C ILE A 54 -12.12 5.71 -20.88
N ALA A 55 -12.33 5.09 -22.05
CA ALA A 55 -12.29 3.64 -22.20
C ALA A 55 -10.94 3.07 -21.75
N GLY A 56 -9.82 3.67 -22.17
CA GLY A 56 -8.49 3.27 -21.71
C GLY A 56 -8.26 3.43 -20.20
N LEU A 57 -8.86 4.46 -19.58
CA LEU A 57 -8.82 4.64 -18.12
C LEU A 57 -9.62 3.52 -17.41
N PHE A 58 -10.81 3.19 -17.89
CA PHE A 58 -11.60 2.09 -17.33
C PHE A 58 -10.90 0.74 -17.50
N ASP A 59 -10.22 0.49 -18.62
CA ASP A 59 -9.42 -0.72 -18.83
C ASP A 59 -8.27 -0.82 -17.83
N GLN A 60 -7.53 0.27 -17.60
CA GLN A 60 -6.46 0.30 -16.60
C GLN A 60 -6.98 0.09 -15.17
N MET A 61 -8.14 0.66 -14.86
CA MET A 61 -8.82 0.43 -13.57
C MET A 61 -9.22 -1.03 -13.41
N GLY A 62 -9.77 -1.65 -14.46
CA GLY A 62 -10.15 -3.06 -14.47
C GLY A 62 -8.95 -3.99 -14.23
N GLN A 63 -7.83 -3.74 -14.89
CA GLN A 63 -6.60 -4.52 -14.70
C GLN A 63 -6.08 -4.44 -13.26
N SER A 64 -6.08 -3.23 -12.68
CA SER A 64 -5.66 -3.02 -11.29
C SER A 64 -6.60 -3.71 -10.30
N PHE A 65 -7.91 -3.68 -10.57
CA PHE A 65 -8.91 -4.36 -9.76
C PHE A 65 -8.74 -5.87 -9.78
N ILE A 66 -8.58 -6.48 -10.96
CA ILE A 66 -8.37 -7.93 -11.10
C ILE A 66 -7.12 -8.36 -10.33
N MET A 67 -6.00 -7.66 -10.51
CA MET A 67 -4.74 -7.98 -9.82
C MET A 67 -4.91 -7.98 -8.29
N ILE A 68 -5.52 -6.93 -7.73
CA ILE A 68 -5.66 -6.79 -6.27
C ILE A 68 -6.68 -7.77 -5.72
N VAL A 69 -7.83 -7.93 -6.36
CA VAL A 69 -8.90 -8.81 -5.85
C VAL A 69 -8.49 -10.27 -5.93
N SER A 70 -7.84 -10.71 -7.01
CA SER A 70 -7.38 -12.11 -7.14
C SER A 70 -6.39 -12.49 -6.04
N ILE A 71 -5.41 -11.62 -5.74
CA ILE A 71 -4.41 -11.92 -4.70
C ILE A 71 -5.01 -11.82 -3.30
N LEU A 72 -5.94 -10.89 -3.08
CA LEU A 72 -6.66 -10.72 -1.83
C LEU A 72 -7.52 -11.95 -1.52
N LEU A 73 -8.28 -12.45 -2.51
CA LEU A 73 -9.10 -13.65 -2.34
C LEU A 73 -8.24 -14.87 -2.05
N CYS A 74 -7.14 -15.07 -2.77
CA CYS A 74 -6.20 -16.16 -2.51
C CYS A 74 -5.67 -16.11 -1.07
N ALA A 75 -5.26 -14.92 -0.61
CA ALA A 75 -4.75 -14.74 0.74
C ALA A 75 -5.83 -14.91 1.83
N GLN A 76 -7.07 -14.48 1.59
CA GLN A 76 -8.18 -14.71 2.50
C GLN A 76 -8.48 -16.20 2.65
N VAL A 77 -8.49 -16.95 1.54
CA VAL A 77 -8.67 -18.41 1.58
C VAL A 77 -7.51 -19.08 2.33
N LEU A 78 -6.27 -18.65 2.11
CA LEU A 78 -5.10 -19.12 2.87
C LEU A 78 -5.24 -18.84 4.37
N ALA A 79 -5.58 -17.60 4.75
CA ALA A 79 -5.75 -17.21 6.14
C ALA A 79 -6.84 -18.03 6.83
N GLN A 80 -8.00 -18.20 6.20
CA GLN A 80 -9.07 -19.05 6.70
C GLN A 80 -8.64 -20.52 6.83
N GLY A 81 -7.85 -21.03 5.87
CA GLY A 81 -7.25 -22.36 5.94
C GLY A 81 -6.30 -22.53 7.14
N MET A 82 -5.43 -21.55 7.38
CA MET A 82 -4.48 -21.57 8.51
C MET A 82 -5.19 -21.50 9.88
N ILE A 83 -6.27 -20.72 9.98
CA ILE A 83 -7.12 -20.70 11.19
C ILE A 83 -7.75 -22.07 11.42
N LYS A 84 -8.36 -22.67 10.37
CA LYS A 84 -9.04 -23.97 10.47
C LYS A 84 -8.11 -25.11 10.88
N ILE A 85 -6.83 -25.04 10.52
CA ILE A 85 -5.81 -26.03 10.89
C ILE A 85 -5.29 -25.80 12.32
N GLY A 86 -5.66 -24.70 13.00
CA GLY A 86 -5.13 -24.35 14.33
C GLY A 86 -3.67 -23.89 14.30
N PHE A 87 -3.15 -23.54 13.11
CA PHE A 87 -1.76 -23.11 12.95
C PHE A 87 -1.48 -21.79 13.68
N ILE A 88 -2.46 -20.88 13.67
CA ILE A 88 -2.35 -19.57 14.32
C ILE A 88 -2.27 -19.74 15.86
N GLU A 89 -3.12 -20.58 16.44
CA GLU A 89 -3.12 -20.87 17.89
C GLU A 89 -1.82 -21.56 18.33
N THR A 90 -1.31 -22.46 17.49
CA THR A 90 -0.02 -23.13 17.72
C THR A 90 1.15 -22.16 17.60
N LEU A 91 1.14 -21.22 16.65
CA LEU A 91 2.14 -20.16 16.57
C LEU A 91 2.11 -19.27 17.82
N PHE A 92 0.92 -18.97 18.34
CA PHE A 92 0.78 -18.18 19.57
C PHE A 92 1.25 -18.90 20.82
N SER A 93 1.13 -20.22 20.90
CA SER A 93 1.69 -20.97 22.03
C SER A 93 3.22 -21.00 22.05
N PHE A 94 3.88 -20.75 20.91
CA PHE A 94 5.34 -20.57 20.83
C PHE A 94 5.81 -19.15 21.14
N ILE A 95 4.91 -18.15 21.10
CA ILE A 95 5.26 -16.76 21.41
C ILE A 95 5.10 -16.58 22.93
N PRO A 96 6.18 -16.24 23.67
CA PRO A 96 6.09 -16.02 25.10
C PRO A 96 5.01 -14.99 25.42
N SER A 97 4.11 -15.30 26.34
CA SER A 97 3.08 -14.38 26.84
C SER A 97 3.74 -13.26 27.66
N GLY A 98 4.25 -12.24 26.97
CA GLY A 98 4.88 -11.08 27.58
C GLY A 98 4.57 -9.78 26.84
N THR A 99 4.98 -8.66 27.42
CA THR A 99 4.78 -7.30 26.89
C THR A 99 5.40 -7.08 25.49
N HIS A 100 6.27 -7.98 25.04
CA HIS A 100 6.96 -7.91 23.75
C HIS A 100 6.25 -8.61 22.58
N THR A 101 5.14 -9.32 22.81
CA THR A 101 4.39 -10.04 21.76
C THR A 101 3.98 -9.11 20.61
N HIS A 102 3.58 -7.89 20.92
CA HIS A 102 3.19 -6.90 19.90
C HIS A 102 4.35 -6.53 18.96
N ILE A 103 5.56 -6.40 19.50
CA ILE A 103 6.76 -6.04 18.74
C ILE A 103 7.15 -7.18 17.81
N LEU A 104 7.10 -8.42 18.31
CA LEU A 104 7.47 -9.60 17.54
C LEU A 104 6.54 -9.81 16.33
N VAL A 105 5.23 -9.63 16.51
CA VAL A 105 4.25 -9.75 15.42
C VAL A 105 4.48 -8.67 14.36
N VAL A 106 4.62 -7.40 14.78
CA VAL A 106 4.87 -6.28 13.86
C VAL A 106 6.16 -6.49 13.07
N LEU A 107 7.24 -6.87 13.74
CA LEU A 107 8.54 -7.09 13.11
C LEU A 107 8.50 -8.25 12.12
N SER A 108 7.89 -9.38 12.51
CA SER A 108 7.82 -10.58 11.68
C SER A 108 7.07 -10.31 10.37
N PHE A 109 5.89 -9.68 10.44
CA PHE A 109 5.11 -9.36 9.24
C PHE A 109 5.77 -8.26 8.38
N SER A 110 6.42 -7.28 9.01
CA SER A 110 7.15 -6.23 8.30
C SER A 110 8.33 -6.80 7.51
N ILE A 111 9.09 -7.72 8.09
CA ILE A 111 10.21 -8.41 7.43
C ILE A 111 9.69 -9.32 6.31
N LEU A 112 8.65 -10.10 6.57
CA LEU A 112 8.03 -10.99 5.58
C LEU A 112 7.61 -10.19 4.34
N VAL A 113 6.89 -9.09 4.54
CA VAL A 113 6.42 -8.26 3.42
C VAL A 113 7.57 -7.51 2.73
N PHE A 114 8.60 -7.09 3.46
CA PHE A 114 9.79 -6.51 2.86
C PHE A 114 10.44 -7.49 1.87
N PHE A 115 10.79 -8.71 2.31
CA PHE A 115 11.42 -9.71 1.45
C PHE A 115 10.50 -10.17 0.33
N SER A 116 9.22 -10.39 0.61
CA SER A 116 8.26 -10.77 -0.42
C SER A 116 8.14 -9.67 -1.48
N SER A 117 8.14 -8.40 -1.09
CA SER A 117 8.13 -7.27 -2.03
C SER A 117 9.43 -7.14 -2.83
N VAL A 118 10.59 -7.44 -2.23
CA VAL A 118 11.89 -7.50 -2.94
C VAL A 118 11.84 -8.56 -4.05
N VAL A 119 11.34 -9.76 -3.72
CA VAL A 119 11.27 -10.90 -4.66
C VAL A 119 10.22 -10.69 -5.74
N LEU A 120 9.08 -10.07 -5.41
CA LEU A 120 7.98 -9.84 -6.35
C LEU A 120 8.15 -8.55 -7.17
N GLY A 121 9.01 -7.62 -6.73
CA GLY A 121 9.24 -6.34 -7.42
C GLY A 121 8.06 -5.37 -7.40
N THR A 122 7.05 -5.64 -6.55
CA THR A 122 5.85 -4.82 -6.41
C THR A 122 5.57 -4.49 -4.95
N GLY A 123 5.04 -3.29 -4.72
CA GLY A 123 4.57 -2.83 -3.41
C GLY A 123 3.16 -3.33 -3.11
N SER A 124 2.45 -3.88 -4.11
CA SER A 124 1.11 -4.46 -3.94
C SER A 124 1.10 -5.75 -3.11
N THR A 125 2.27 -6.29 -2.75
CA THR A 125 2.44 -7.41 -1.82
C THR A 125 1.77 -7.17 -0.47
N PHE A 126 1.70 -5.91 -0.01
CA PHE A 126 0.95 -5.57 1.20
C PHE A 126 -0.53 -6.01 1.11
N ASN A 127 -1.17 -5.79 -0.05
CA ASN A 127 -2.58 -6.12 -0.25
C ASN A 127 -2.85 -7.63 -0.14
N ALA A 128 -1.85 -8.46 -0.48
CA ALA A 128 -1.93 -9.90 -0.33
C ALA A 128 -1.86 -10.31 1.15
N PHE A 129 -0.89 -9.81 1.91
CA PHE A 129 -0.68 -10.28 3.28
C PHE A 129 -1.51 -9.52 4.34
N ALA A 130 -2.13 -8.39 3.99
CA ALA A 130 -2.84 -7.54 4.94
C ALA A 130 -4.00 -8.27 5.67
N PRO A 131 -4.83 -9.11 5.00
CA PRO A 131 -5.85 -9.89 5.69
C PRO A 131 -5.26 -10.88 6.69
N LEU A 132 -4.18 -11.57 6.31
CA LEU A 132 -3.51 -12.54 7.18
C LEU A 132 -2.91 -11.85 8.40
N ALA A 133 -2.21 -10.72 8.19
CA ALA A 133 -1.63 -9.92 9.26
C ALA A 133 -2.71 -9.36 10.21
N ALA A 134 -3.86 -8.95 9.68
CA ALA A 134 -4.98 -8.47 10.48
C ALA A 134 -5.61 -9.58 11.34
N GLU A 135 -5.72 -10.79 10.79
CA GLU A 135 -6.27 -11.92 11.53
C GLU A 135 -5.33 -12.38 12.66
N VAL A 136 -4.02 -12.42 12.38
CA VAL A 136 -3.01 -12.68 13.40
C VAL A 136 -2.99 -11.56 14.44
N ALA A 137 -3.08 -10.29 14.05
CA ALA A 137 -3.14 -9.17 15.00
C ALA A 137 -4.33 -9.29 15.96
N LYS A 138 -5.52 -9.66 15.46
CA LYS A 138 -6.71 -9.92 16.28
C LYS A 138 -6.49 -11.08 17.24
N GLY A 139 -5.95 -12.21 16.77
CA GLY A 139 -5.64 -13.37 17.62
C GLY A 139 -4.62 -13.08 18.72
N ALA A 140 -3.68 -12.18 18.44
CA ALA A 140 -2.64 -11.72 19.38
C ALA A 140 -3.12 -10.65 20.38
N GLY A 141 -4.35 -10.13 20.25
CA GLY A 141 -4.80 -8.97 21.01
C GLY A 141 -4.07 -7.65 20.66
N VAL A 142 -3.42 -7.58 19.50
CA VAL A 142 -2.74 -6.37 19.01
C VAL A 142 -3.71 -5.56 18.16
N SER A 143 -3.66 -4.24 18.26
CA SER A 143 -4.43 -3.42 17.33
C SER A 143 -3.96 -3.61 15.88
N VAL A 144 -4.91 -3.89 14.97
CA VAL A 144 -4.66 -4.13 13.55
C VAL A 144 -3.91 -2.97 12.88
N TYR A 145 -4.24 -1.71 13.23
CA TYR A 145 -3.57 -0.56 12.64
C TYR A 145 -2.07 -0.51 12.99
N LYS A 146 -1.68 -1.00 14.17
CA LYS A 146 -0.28 -1.03 14.60
C LYS A 146 0.56 -2.00 13.75
N VAL A 147 -0.07 -3.03 13.18
CA VAL A 147 0.62 -4.00 12.31
C VAL A 147 0.58 -3.56 10.84
N LEU A 148 -0.56 -3.05 10.35
CA LEU A 148 -0.72 -2.74 8.93
C LEU A 148 0.11 -1.53 8.46
N ILE A 149 0.26 -0.51 9.29
CA ILE A 149 1.02 0.70 8.93
C ILE A 149 2.49 0.38 8.62
N PRO A 150 3.26 -0.27 9.53
CA PRO A 150 4.63 -0.65 9.21
C PRO A 150 4.73 -1.67 8.08
N MET A 151 3.74 -2.54 7.93
CA MET A 151 3.72 -3.49 6.83
C MET A 151 3.59 -2.79 5.46
N HIS A 152 2.78 -1.73 5.37
CA HIS A 152 2.61 -0.93 4.15
C HIS A 152 3.91 -0.22 3.74
N PHE A 153 4.59 0.40 4.71
CA PHE A 153 5.89 1.04 4.48
C PHE A 153 6.98 0.01 4.14
N SER A 154 6.97 -1.16 4.79
CA SER A 154 7.92 -2.24 4.50
C SER A 154 7.78 -2.76 3.07
N GLY A 155 6.54 -2.95 2.58
CA GLY A 155 6.31 -3.32 1.18
C GLY A 155 6.77 -2.24 0.20
N SER A 156 6.55 -0.97 0.52
CA SER A 156 7.00 0.14 -0.33
C SER A 156 8.53 0.22 -0.43
N LEU A 157 9.23 0.04 0.70
CA LEU A 157 10.69 0.02 0.75
C LEU A 157 11.29 -1.23 0.10
N GLY A 158 10.65 -2.39 0.29
CA GLY A 158 11.06 -3.65 -0.35
C GLY A 158 11.03 -3.57 -1.88
N ARG A 159 9.99 -2.93 -2.45
CA ARG A 159 9.91 -2.65 -3.90
C ARG A 159 11.10 -1.83 -4.40
N SER A 160 11.52 -0.81 -3.65
CA SER A 160 12.67 0.02 -4.03
C SER A 160 14.01 -0.73 -3.97
N PHE A 161 14.07 -1.83 -3.22
CA PHE A 161 15.24 -2.71 -3.13
C PHE A 161 15.24 -3.82 -4.21
N SER A 162 14.20 -3.90 -5.04
CA SER A 162 14.01 -5.00 -5.98
C SER A 162 14.66 -4.74 -7.36
N PRO A 163 15.51 -5.65 -7.88
CA PRO A 163 16.14 -5.53 -9.21
C PRO A 163 15.17 -5.73 -10.36
N ILE A 164 14.04 -6.37 -10.08
CA ILE A 164 12.99 -6.63 -11.05
C ILE A 164 11.88 -5.58 -11.00
N ALA A 165 11.97 -4.59 -10.11
CA ALA A 165 11.01 -3.49 -10.09
C ALA A 165 11.10 -2.68 -11.39
N GLY A 166 9.96 -2.49 -12.06
CA GLY A 166 9.91 -1.81 -13.35
C GLY A 166 10.51 -0.39 -13.34
N VAL A 167 10.44 0.31 -12.21
CA VAL A 167 11.08 1.63 -12.04
C VAL A 167 12.61 1.51 -12.06
N THR A 168 13.19 0.51 -11.38
CA THR A 168 14.63 0.25 -11.36
C THR A 168 15.13 -0.16 -12.75
N ILE A 169 14.36 -1.02 -13.45
CA ILE A 169 14.69 -1.44 -14.83
C ILE A 169 14.64 -0.26 -15.79
N ALA A 170 13.62 0.61 -15.68
CA ALA A 170 13.50 1.79 -16.53
C ALA A 170 14.68 2.76 -16.33
N VAL A 171 15.06 3.02 -15.07
CA VAL A 171 16.21 3.89 -14.76
C VAL A 171 17.53 3.24 -15.20
N ALA A 172 17.69 1.93 -15.03
CA ALA A 172 18.84 1.18 -15.54
C ALA A 172 19.02 1.33 -17.06
N GLY A 173 17.91 1.23 -17.81
CA GLY A 173 17.90 1.42 -19.26
C GLY A 173 18.30 2.84 -19.69
N LEU A 174 17.93 3.87 -18.92
CA LEU A 174 18.31 5.26 -19.23
C LEU A 174 19.80 5.55 -18.96
N VAL A 175 20.38 4.91 -17.95
CA VAL A 175 21.76 5.15 -17.51
C VAL A 175 22.77 4.18 -18.16
N GLY A 176 22.29 3.11 -18.79
CA GLY A 176 23.14 2.09 -19.42
C GLY A 176 23.87 1.19 -18.41
N LEU A 177 23.33 1.08 -17.18
CA LEU A 177 23.87 0.23 -16.11
C LEU A 177 22.95 -0.97 -15.87
N THR A 178 23.46 -2.00 -15.19
CA THR A 178 22.59 -3.11 -14.79
C THR A 178 21.71 -2.71 -13.59
N PRO A 179 20.47 -3.22 -13.47
CA PRO A 179 19.61 -2.95 -12.31
C PRO A 179 20.26 -3.33 -10.98
N PHE A 180 21.12 -4.35 -10.99
CA PHE A 180 21.87 -4.81 -9.82
C PHE A 180 22.87 -3.78 -9.31
N ASP A 181 23.55 -3.06 -10.21
CA ASP A 181 24.54 -2.03 -9.84
C ASP A 181 23.87 -0.84 -9.15
N ILE A 182 22.69 -0.46 -9.64
CA ILE A 182 21.88 0.61 -9.06
C ILE A 182 21.43 0.24 -7.64
N ILE A 183 20.98 -1.00 -7.44
CA ILE A 183 20.56 -1.46 -6.12
C ILE A 183 21.73 -1.56 -5.17
N LYS A 184 22.87 -2.10 -5.61
CA LYS A 184 24.06 -2.21 -4.76
C LYS A 184 24.51 -0.84 -4.25
N ARG A 185 24.40 0.20 -5.07
CA ARG A 185 24.69 1.60 -4.68
C ARG A 185 23.64 2.18 -3.73
N ASN A 186 22.36 1.86 -3.92
CA ASN A 186 21.27 2.33 -3.07
C ASN A 186 21.02 1.46 -1.83
N ALA A 187 21.68 0.30 -1.72
CA ALA A 187 21.41 -0.69 -0.68
C ALA A 187 21.66 -0.15 0.72
N LEU A 188 22.75 0.63 0.89
CA LEU A 188 23.06 1.26 2.16
C LEU A 188 21.99 2.30 2.55
N GLN A 189 21.58 3.15 1.60
CA GLN A 189 20.57 4.18 1.84
C GLN A 189 19.20 3.57 2.16
N LEU A 190 18.75 2.60 1.36
CA LEU A 190 17.47 1.94 1.57
C LEU A 190 17.46 1.06 2.82
N GLY A 191 18.57 0.39 3.13
CA GLY A 191 18.75 -0.36 4.37
C GLY A 191 18.68 0.54 5.60
N SER A 192 19.36 1.69 5.56
CA SER A 192 19.31 2.67 6.66
C SER A 192 17.90 3.25 6.83
N ALA A 193 17.18 3.52 5.74
CA ALA A 193 15.79 3.97 5.77
C ALA A 193 14.84 2.89 6.34
N TYR A 194 15.07 1.62 6.03
CA TYR A 194 14.28 0.51 6.58
C TYR A 194 14.49 0.35 8.09
N ILE A 195 15.75 0.41 8.55
CA ILE A 195 16.06 0.36 9.99
C ILE A 195 15.43 1.54 10.72
N LEU A 196 15.56 2.76 10.18
CA LEU A 196 14.94 3.96 10.74
C LEU A 196 13.42 3.80 10.82
N MET A 197 12.80 3.26 9.77
CA MET A 197 11.36 3.02 9.70
C MET A 197 10.89 1.98 10.73
N LEU A 198 11.66 0.91 10.99
CA LEU A 198 11.36 -0.04 12.06
C LEU A 198 11.49 0.59 13.44
N ILE A 199 12.51 1.42 13.68
CA ILE A 199 12.69 2.14 14.95
C ILE A 199 11.55 3.14 15.18
N LEU A 200 11.23 3.96 14.18
CA LEU A 200 10.11 4.91 14.25
C LEU A 200 8.79 4.20 14.47
N SER A 201 8.57 3.08 13.77
CA SER A 201 7.40 2.25 13.98
C SER A 201 7.33 1.75 15.41
N HIS A 202 8.45 1.38 16.02
CA HIS A 202 8.47 0.96 17.42
C HIS A 202 8.05 2.10 18.35
N PHE A 203 8.62 3.30 18.18
CA PHE A 203 8.26 4.47 18.98
C PHE A 203 6.81 4.95 18.81
N LEU A 204 6.21 4.76 17.63
CA LEU A 204 4.83 5.18 17.35
C LEU A 204 3.78 4.14 17.78
N ILE A 205 4.19 2.89 18.01
CA ILE A 205 3.33 1.76 18.38
C ILE A 205 3.28 1.54 19.90
N VAL A 206 4.31 1.97 20.64
CA VAL A 206 4.32 2.07 22.12
C VAL A 206 3.38 3.20 22.56
#